data_AF-A0A377DVJ3-F1
#
_entry.id   AF-A0A377DVJ3-F1
#
_cell.length_a   1.000
_cell.length_b   1.000
_cell.length_c   1.000
_cell.angle_alpha   90.00
_cell.angle_beta   90.00
_cell.angle_gamma   90.00
#
_symmetry.space_group_name_H-M   'P 1'
#
loop_
_entity.id
_entity.type
_entity.pdbx_description
1 polymer ?
#
loop_
_entity_poly.entity_id
_entity_poly.type
_entity_poly.pdbx_seq_one_letter_code
_entity_poly.pdbx_strand_id
1 'polypeptide(L)'
;MRNIIKLALAGLLSVSTFAVAAESSPEALRIGYQKGSIGMVLAKATSYWKKRYPESKISWVEFPAGPQMLEALNVGSIDLGSTGDIPPIFAQAAGLIWCTWASSHRSPKPK
;
A
#
# COMPACT_ATOMS: atom_id res chain seq x y z
N MET A 1 -37.36 48.26 -5.95
CA MET A 1 -36.21 47.84 -5.10
C MET A 1 -36.42 46.48 -4.41
N ARG A 2 -37.11 45.51 -5.04
CA ARG A 2 -37.44 44.19 -4.41
C ARG A 2 -36.86 42.98 -5.16
N ASN A 3 -36.22 43.21 -6.31
CA ASN A 3 -35.62 42.16 -7.14
C ASN A 3 -34.08 42.13 -7.05
N ILE A 4 -33.45 43.15 -6.47
CA ILE A 4 -31.98 43.23 -6.36
C ILE A 4 -31.46 42.34 -5.22
N ILE A 5 -32.28 42.11 -4.19
CA ILE A 5 -31.94 41.22 -3.06
C ILE A 5 -31.96 39.74 -3.48
N LYS A 6 -32.77 39.37 -4.48
CA LYS A 6 -32.84 37.98 -4.97
C LYS A 6 -31.60 37.56 -5.78
N LEU A 7 -30.83 38.52 -6.31
CA LEU A 7 -29.60 38.21 -7.05
C LEU A 7 -28.38 38.01 -6.13
N ALA A 8 -28.39 38.51 -4.89
CA ALA A 8 -27.24 38.36 -3.99
C ALA A 8 -27.14 36.96 -3.35
N LEU A 9 -28.26 36.20 -3.29
CA LEU A 9 -28.29 34.89 -2.63
C LEU A 9 -28.05 33.71 -3.57
N ALA A 10 -28.05 33.92 -4.88
CA ALA A 10 -27.79 32.86 -5.87
C ALA A 10 -26.28 32.61 -6.12
N GLY A 11 -25.40 33.51 -5.65
CA GLY A 11 -23.96 33.44 -5.91
C GLY A 11 -23.15 32.57 -4.94
N LEU A 12 -23.72 32.13 -3.82
CA LEU A 12 -22.96 31.50 -2.72
C LEU A 12 -23.14 29.97 -2.60
N LEU A 13 -23.57 29.31 -3.68
CA LEU A 13 -23.80 27.85 -3.70
C LEU A 13 -22.92 27.10 -4.70
N SER A 14 -21.86 27.73 -5.24
CA SER A 14 -20.77 26.98 -5.87
C SER A 14 -19.89 26.32 -4.80
N VAL A 15 -20.46 25.32 -4.11
CA VAL A 15 -19.67 24.33 -3.40
C VAL A 15 -18.97 23.52 -4.49
N SER A 16 -17.70 23.81 -4.71
CA SER A 16 -16.80 22.96 -5.49
C SER A 16 -16.75 21.58 -4.82
N THR A 17 -17.56 20.65 -5.29
CA THR A 17 -17.40 19.23 -4.98
C THR A 17 -16.13 18.76 -5.67
N PHE A 18 -15.01 18.80 -4.94
CA PHE A 18 -13.84 18.02 -5.30
C PHE A 18 -14.25 16.54 -5.22
N ALA A 19 -14.62 15.96 -6.36
CA ALA A 19 -14.81 14.53 -6.47
C ALA A 19 -13.43 13.89 -6.25
N VAL A 20 -13.23 13.30 -5.08
CA VAL A 20 -12.10 12.42 -4.83
C VAL A 20 -12.34 11.19 -5.69
N ALA A 21 -11.68 11.13 -6.86
CA ALA A 21 -11.71 9.93 -7.68
C ALA A 21 -11.19 8.76 -6.83
N ALA A 22 -12.03 7.76 -6.62
CA ALA A 22 -11.60 6.52 -6.01
C ALA A 22 -10.56 5.89 -6.94
N GLU A 23 -9.32 5.82 -6.48
CA GLU A 23 -8.25 5.19 -7.24
C GLU A 23 -8.65 3.73 -7.50
N SER A 24 -8.68 3.35 -8.77
CA SER A 24 -9.03 2.00 -9.19
C SER A 24 -8.06 1.00 -8.57
N SER A 25 -8.58 -0.13 -8.08
CA SER A 25 -7.73 -1.20 -7.54
C SER A 25 -6.76 -1.68 -8.63
N PRO A 26 -5.51 -2.01 -8.27
CA PRO A 26 -4.51 -2.42 -9.26
C PRO A 26 -4.95 -3.71 -9.97
N GLU A 27 -4.70 -3.81 -11.28
CA GLU A 27 -5.07 -5.00 -12.06
C GLU A 27 -4.38 -6.27 -11.54
N ALA A 28 -3.13 -6.14 -11.10
CA ALA A 28 -2.35 -7.21 -10.49
C ALA A 28 -1.55 -6.71 -9.30
N LEU A 29 -1.36 -7.58 -8.31
CA LEU A 29 -0.58 -7.31 -7.11
C LEU A 29 0.35 -8.49 -6.82
N ARG A 30 1.65 -8.26 -6.96
CA ARG A 30 2.70 -9.27 -6.77
C ARG A 30 3.37 -9.04 -5.42
N ILE A 31 3.14 -9.96 -4.49
CA ILE A 31 3.54 -9.83 -3.10
C ILE A 31 4.77 -10.70 -2.83
N GLY A 32 5.88 -10.07 -2.49
CA GLY A 32 7.07 -10.73 -1.95
C GLY A 32 6.90 -11.06 -0.47
N TYR A 33 7.22 -12.30 -0.08
CA TYR A 33 7.21 -12.70 1.33
C TYR A 33 8.36 -13.64 1.68
N GLN A 34 8.71 -13.66 2.96
CA GLN A 34 9.65 -14.62 3.54
C GLN A 34 8.89 -15.55 4.50
N LYS A 35 9.28 -16.82 4.60
CA LYS A 35 8.67 -17.78 5.54
C LYS A 35 8.75 -17.33 7.01
N GLY A 36 9.75 -16.53 7.37
CA GLY A 36 9.88 -15.95 8.70
C GLY A 36 8.87 -14.84 9.02
N SER A 37 8.21 -14.25 8.01
CA SER A 37 7.23 -13.18 8.18
C SER A 37 5.85 -13.77 8.47
N ILE A 38 5.61 -14.14 9.73
CA ILE A 38 4.38 -14.81 10.19
C ILE A 38 3.10 -14.11 9.72
N GLY A 39 3.04 -12.77 9.84
CA GLY A 39 1.87 -12.00 9.40
C GLY A 39 1.58 -12.16 7.91
N MET A 40 2.63 -12.24 7.09
CA MET A 40 2.50 -12.40 5.64
C MET A 40 2.12 -13.82 5.25
N VAL A 41 2.67 -14.83 5.95
CA VAL A 41 2.26 -16.23 5.81
C VAL A 41 0.78 -16.41 6.18
N LEU A 42 0.32 -15.77 7.25
CA LEU A 42 -1.08 -15.80 7.66
C LEU A 42 -1.99 -15.08 6.65
N ALA A 43 -1.58 -13.93 6.14
CA ALA A 43 -2.32 -13.20 5.10
C ALA A 43 -2.49 -14.04 3.83
N LYS A 44 -1.46 -14.81 3.44
CA LYS A 44 -1.52 -15.78 2.34
C LYS A 44 -2.49 -16.92 2.65
N ALA A 45 -2.37 -17.56 3.82
CA ALA A 45 -3.21 -18.69 4.22
C ALA A 45 -4.70 -18.33 4.30
N THR A 46 -5.02 -17.13 4.79
CA THR A 46 -6.40 -16.63 4.94
C THR A 46 -6.98 -16.04 3.66
N SER A 47 -6.18 -15.96 2.58
CA SER A 47 -6.50 -15.26 1.33
C SER A 47 -6.96 -13.82 1.57
N TYR A 48 -6.37 -13.15 2.57
CA TYR A 48 -6.80 -11.82 3.01
C TYR A 48 -6.85 -10.80 1.88
N TRP A 49 -5.78 -10.71 1.09
CA TRP A 49 -5.68 -9.75 -0.02
C TRP A 49 -6.66 -10.03 -1.14
N LYS A 50 -6.95 -11.31 -1.45
CA LYS A 50 -7.97 -11.69 -2.44
C LYS A 50 -9.37 -11.27 -2.01
N LYS A 51 -9.67 -11.36 -0.71
CA LYS A 51 -10.96 -10.90 -0.15
C LYS A 51 -11.09 -9.37 -0.20
N ARG A 52 -9.98 -8.66 0.01
CA ARG A 52 -9.97 -7.19 0.05
C ARG A 52 -9.97 -6.55 -1.35
N TYR A 53 -9.36 -7.23 -2.32
CA TYR A 53 -9.22 -6.80 -3.71
C TYR A 53 -9.66 -7.95 -4.65
N PRO A 54 -10.97 -8.22 -4.76
CA PRO A 54 -11.48 -9.33 -5.57
C PRO A 54 -11.20 -9.14 -7.07
N GLU A 55 -11.15 -7.89 -7.52
CA GLU A 55 -10.88 -7.51 -8.92
C GLU A 55 -9.39 -7.57 -9.30
N SER A 56 -8.50 -7.74 -8.30
CA SER A 56 -7.05 -7.71 -8.51
C SER A 56 -6.46 -9.12 -8.57
N LYS A 57 -5.56 -9.38 -9.52
CA LYS A 57 -4.81 -10.63 -9.60
C LYS A 57 -3.71 -10.67 -8.54
N ILE A 58 -3.96 -11.37 -7.44
CA ILE A 58 -2.98 -11.51 -6.34
C ILE A 58 -2.03 -12.69 -6.60
N SER A 59 -0.73 -12.43 -6.68
CA SER A 59 0.32 -13.45 -6.74
C SER A 59 1.31 -13.33 -5.58
N TRP A 60 1.94 -14.45 -5.22
CA TRP A 60 2.85 -14.55 -4.09
C TRP A 60 4.19 -15.09 -4.57
N VAL A 61 5.27 -14.39 -4.22
CA VAL A 61 6.64 -14.80 -4.54
C VAL A 61 7.40 -14.99 -3.22
N GLU A 62 7.93 -16.19 -3.01
CA GLU A 62 8.71 -16.51 -1.81
C GLU A 62 10.18 -16.13 -2.04
N PHE A 63 10.76 -15.44 -1.06
CA PHE A 63 12.18 -15.09 -1.05
C PHE A 63 12.90 -15.69 0.16
N PRO A 64 14.16 -16.14 -0.02
CA PRO A 64 14.95 -16.68 1.08
C PRO A 64 15.39 -15.58 2.06
N ALA A 65 15.75 -14.39 1.57
CA ALA A 65 16.27 -13.29 2.37
C ALA A 65 15.83 -11.92 1.83
N GLY A 66 15.97 -10.88 2.66
CA GLY A 66 15.59 -9.50 2.35
C GLY A 66 16.29 -8.91 1.12
N PRO A 67 17.63 -9.01 0.98
CA PRO A 67 18.35 -8.43 -0.16
C PRO A 67 17.79 -8.88 -1.52
N GLN A 68 17.58 -10.18 -1.71
CA GLN A 68 17.03 -10.74 -2.95
C GLN A 68 15.62 -10.23 -3.25
N MET A 69 14.82 -10.02 -2.20
CA MET A 69 13.48 -9.44 -2.36
C MET A 69 13.55 -7.96 -2.75
N LEU A 70 14.52 -7.20 -2.24
CA LEU A 70 14.71 -5.80 -2.61
C LEU A 70 15.20 -5.64 -4.05
N GLU A 71 16.08 -6.53 -4.51
CA GLU A 71 16.45 -6.57 -5.93
C GLU A 71 15.23 -6.86 -6.82
N ALA A 72 14.41 -7.84 -6.43
CA ALA A 72 13.17 -8.16 -7.14
C ALA A 72 12.16 -7.00 -7.13
N LEU A 73 12.11 -6.22 -6.04
CA LEU A 73 11.28 -5.01 -5.95
C LEU A 73 11.83 -3.91 -6.87
N ASN A 74 13.15 -3.70 -6.89
CA ASN A 74 13.81 -2.68 -7.69
C ASN A 74 13.62 -2.89 -9.20
N VAL A 75 13.73 -4.14 -9.67
CA VAL A 75 13.49 -4.48 -11.09
C VAL A 75 12.00 -4.64 -11.41
N GLY A 76 11.10 -4.36 -10.47
CA GLY A 76 9.66 -4.43 -10.67
C GLY A 76 9.14 -5.84 -10.90
N SER A 77 9.79 -6.88 -10.33
CA SER A 77 9.27 -8.27 -10.32
C SER A 77 8.22 -8.50 -9.24
N ILE A 78 8.25 -7.70 -8.16
CA ILE A 78 7.20 -7.62 -7.15
C ILE A 78 6.81 -6.15 -6.93
N ASP A 79 5.61 -5.92 -6.39
CA ASP A 79 5.07 -4.57 -6.16
C ASP A 79 5.18 -4.17 -4.68
N LEU A 80 5.14 -5.16 -3.78
CA LEU A 80 5.34 -4.97 -2.35
C LEU A 80 6.04 -6.17 -1.71
N GLY A 81 6.75 -5.92 -0.62
CA GLY A 81 7.43 -6.97 0.15
C GLY A 81 7.49 -6.63 1.64
N SER A 82 7.57 -7.66 2.48
CA SER A 82 7.77 -7.51 3.93
C SER A 82 9.15 -8.02 4.33
N THR A 83 10.04 -7.10 4.70
CA THR A 83 11.39 -7.38 5.20
C THR A 83 11.59 -6.80 6.60
N GLY A 84 12.74 -7.08 7.24
CA GLY A 84 13.11 -6.47 8.52
C GLY A 84 13.55 -5.01 8.38
N ASP A 85 13.94 -4.37 9.48
CA ASP A 85 14.26 -2.93 9.48
C ASP A 85 15.59 -2.58 8.82
N ILE A 86 16.53 -3.54 8.77
CA ILE A 86 17.89 -3.32 8.26
C ILE A 86 17.96 -3.26 6.74
N PRO A 87 17.37 -4.20 5.97
CA PRO A 87 17.46 -4.17 4.51
C PRO A 87 16.97 -2.85 3.89
N PRO A 88 15.93 -2.17 4.44
CA PRO A 88 15.52 -0.86 3.95
C PRO A 88 16.50 0.28 4.04
N ILE A 89 17.22 0.35 5.13
CA ILE A 89 18.24 1.38 5.32
C ILE A 89 19.36 1.19 4.27
N PHE A 90 19.77 -0.05 4.00
CA PHE A 90 20.83 -0.33 3.04
C PHE A 90 20.45 0.00 1.60
N ALA A 91 19.26 -0.36 1.15
CA ALA A 91 18.89 -0.07 -0.23
C ALA A 91 18.47 1.39 -0.44
N GLN A 92 18.01 2.10 0.60
CA GLN A 92 17.91 3.56 0.58
C GLN A 92 19.30 4.22 0.45
N ALA A 93 20.29 3.75 1.23
CA ALA A 93 21.66 4.23 1.10
C ALA A 93 22.28 3.95 -0.28
N ALA A 94 21.83 2.89 -0.97
CA ALA A 94 22.22 2.58 -2.34
C ALA A 94 21.50 3.43 -3.42
N GLY A 95 20.67 4.41 -3.02
CA GLY A 95 19.99 5.33 -3.94
C GLY A 95 18.73 4.75 -4.60
N LEU A 96 18.23 3.60 -4.13
CA LEU A 96 16.96 3.07 -4.62
C LEU A 96 15.80 3.93 -4.09
N ILE A 97 14.83 4.22 -4.96
CA ILE A 97 13.65 5.02 -4.61
C ILE A 97 12.51 4.07 -4.25
N TRP A 98 12.32 3.82 -2.96
CA TRP A 98 11.25 2.97 -2.45
C TRP A 98 10.78 3.48 -1.09
N CYS A 99 9.48 3.32 -0.82
CA CYS A 99 8.82 3.92 0.32
C CYS A 99 8.45 2.84 1.34
N THR A 100 8.94 2.96 2.57
CA THR A 100 8.52 2.09 3.67
C THR A 100 7.11 2.49 4.08
N TRP A 101 6.13 1.62 3.82
CA TRP A 101 4.72 1.95 4.05
C TRP A 101 4.24 1.69 5.49
N ALA A 102 4.71 0.59 6.12
CA ALA A 102 4.30 0.22 7.47
C ALA A 102 5.40 -0.56 8.19
N SER A 103 5.44 -0.43 9.53
CA SER A 103 6.30 -1.24 10.41
C SER A 103 5.44 -2.05 11.38
N SER A 104 5.78 -3.32 11.58
CA SER A 104 5.12 -4.18 12.56
C SER A 104 5.88 -4.16 13.88
N HIS A 105 5.28 -3.62 14.94
CA HIS A 105 5.84 -3.72 16.29
C HIS A 105 5.56 -5.11 16.87
N ARG A 106 6.59 -5.76 17.43
CA ARG A 106 6.40 -7.01 18.18
C ARG A 106 5.67 -6.69 19.48
N SER A 107 4.53 -7.35 19.74
CA SER A 107 3.87 -7.23 21.04
C SER A 107 4.84 -7.58 22.17
N PRO A 108 4.83 -6.83 23.29
CA PRO A 108 5.63 -7.20 24.46
C PRO A 108 5.25 -8.61 24.89
N LYS A 109 6.23 -9.47 25.16
CA LYS A 109 5.92 -10.77 25.75
C LYS A 109 5.34 -10.54 27.16
N PRO A 110 4.24 -11.19 27.53
CA PRO A 110 3.82 -11.23 28.92
C PRO A 110 4.95 -11.84 29.75
N LYS A 111 5.24 -11.23 30.91
CA LYS A 111 6.22 -11.72 31.88
C LYS A 111 5.73 -13.01 32.53
#